data_AF-A0A8J4Q462-F1
#
_entry.id   AF-A0A8J4Q462-F1
#
_cell.length_a   1.000
_cell.length_b   1.000
_cell.length_c   1.000
_cell.angle_alpha   90.00
_cell.angle_beta   90.00
_cell.angle_gamma   90.00
#
_symmetry.space_group_name_H-M   'P 1'
#
loop_
_entity.id
_entity.type
_entity.pdbx_description
1 polymer ?
#
loop_
_entity_poly.entity_id
_entity_poly.type
_entity_poly.pdbx_seq_one_letter_code
_entity_poly.pdbx_strand_id
1 'polypeptide(L)'
;MSSESQVFWVISAPNRKGADIFEEVNLKTAKENSLSENKKFNIPGSLRVGTLNSLITLNDELQKVDTFLENTTKKIAKQLVDLVGAKPGKEKSLSINGATIQQYLSQFQWDDAKYNLKLSLSEIVDKIHQTVIKIEDDLKVKSSEYSQLSSSVAAEERKAGGNLQVRTLNDLITPDNIVKTESLTTAFVVIPKVCEKEFLSCYEFLNENVLPRSAKRIAQDNDYFLYSVILIERFYENFKNKVLEKKWVVRDFKVDDKSTTSGAAHQPSVDRSKLVEDKKNYRTSLIRWCRLNFPEAFMAWIHLKVVRVFVESVLRFGIPFDFQAILMKPLKKEDKKLRDILHEQFKYLGSAHVSGKNEDETSEKFYPYVYIPIDWDM
;
A
#
# COMPACT_ATOMS: atom_id res chain seq x y z
N MET A 1 7.40 -19.00 4.50
CA MET A 1 7.28 -18.84 5.96
C MET A 1 5.80 -18.70 6.25
N SER A 2 5.22 -19.69 6.90
CA SER A 2 3.80 -19.73 7.23
C SER A 2 3.44 -18.46 8.00
N SER A 3 2.56 -17.63 7.43
CA SER A 3 1.88 -16.57 8.18
C SER A 3 1.06 -17.26 9.25
N GLU A 4 1.66 -17.42 10.42
CA GLU A 4 0.90 -17.76 11.60
C GLU A 4 0.02 -16.57 11.90
N SER A 5 -1.29 -16.74 11.78
CA SER A 5 -2.25 -15.71 12.15
C SER A 5 -1.97 -15.27 13.59
N GLN A 6 -1.50 -14.04 13.79
CA GLN A 6 -1.03 -13.56 15.09
C GLN A 6 -2.05 -12.61 15.69
N VAL A 7 -3.24 -13.15 16.00
CA VAL A 7 -4.22 -12.43 16.81
C VAL A 7 -3.78 -12.51 18.26
N PHE A 8 -3.38 -11.37 18.83
CA PHE A 8 -3.14 -11.25 20.26
C PHE A 8 -4.44 -10.88 20.98
N TRP A 9 -4.64 -11.41 22.17
CA TRP A 9 -5.80 -11.11 23.00
C TRP A 9 -5.32 -10.26 24.18
N VAL A 10 -5.91 -9.08 24.37
CA VAL A 10 -5.77 -8.37 25.63
C VAL A 10 -7.01 -8.63 26.45
N ILE A 11 -6.84 -9.33 27.56
CA ILE A 11 -7.92 -9.54 28.53
C ILE A 11 -7.70 -8.70 29.77
N SER A 12 -8.76 -8.35 30.48
CA SER A 12 -8.66 -7.72 31.79
C SER A 12 -9.76 -8.24 32.72
N ALA A 13 -9.38 -8.47 33.98
CA ALA A 13 -10.24 -8.95 35.04
C ALA A 13 -9.80 -8.35 36.39
N PRO A 14 -10.72 -8.19 37.36
CA PRO A 14 -10.38 -7.70 38.69
C PRO A 14 -9.48 -8.68 39.43
N ASN A 15 -8.53 -8.17 40.20
CA ASN A 15 -7.77 -8.99 41.13
C ASN A 15 -8.70 -9.51 42.23
N ARG A 16 -8.38 -10.70 42.77
CA ARG A 16 -9.06 -11.25 43.94
C ARG A 16 -8.23 -10.91 45.18
N LYS A 17 -8.89 -10.78 46.34
CA LYS A 17 -8.19 -10.49 47.60
C LYS A 17 -7.06 -11.51 47.84
N GLY A 18 -5.82 -11.04 47.82
CA GLY A 18 -4.63 -11.86 48.06
C GLY A 18 -4.18 -12.75 46.89
N ALA A 19 -4.74 -12.59 45.68
CA ALA A 19 -4.35 -13.35 44.51
C ALA A 19 -4.12 -12.46 43.28
N ASP A 20 -2.98 -12.66 42.62
CA ASP A 20 -2.67 -12.04 41.33
C ASP A 20 -3.37 -12.83 40.21
N ILE A 21 -4.36 -12.20 39.57
CA ILE A 21 -5.14 -12.88 38.52
C ILE A 21 -4.28 -13.27 37.32
N PHE A 22 -3.15 -12.58 37.08
CA PHE A 22 -2.20 -12.99 36.06
C PHE A 22 -1.61 -14.37 36.36
N GLU A 23 -1.24 -14.64 37.61
CA GLU A 23 -0.65 -15.92 37.98
C GLU A 23 -1.66 -17.06 37.82
N GLU A 24 -2.92 -16.84 38.20
CA GLU A 24 -4.01 -17.82 38.04
C GLU A 24 -4.29 -18.13 36.57
N VAL A 25 -4.46 -17.08 35.74
CA VAL A 25 -4.65 -17.24 34.29
C VAL A 25 -3.45 -17.93 33.67
N ASN A 26 -2.24 -17.51 34.00
CA ASN A 26 -1.02 -18.05 33.41
C ASN A 26 -0.75 -19.51 33.82
N LEU A 27 -1.09 -19.88 35.06
CA LEU A 27 -1.04 -21.27 35.51
C LEU A 27 -1.96 -22.14 34.64
N LYS A 28 -3.25 -21.77 34.52
CA LYS A 28 -4.24 -22.61 33.83
C LYS A 28 -4.05 -22.65 32.32
N THR A 29 -3.74 -21.51 31.70
CA THR A 29 -3.71 -21.40 30.24
C THR A 29 -2.35 -21.72 29.64
N ALA A 30 -1.25 -21.25 30.24
CA ALA A 30 0.10 -21.48 29.71
C ALA A 30 0.78 -22.70 30.33
N LYS A 31 0.81 -22.82 31.66
CA LYS A 31 1.61 -23.87 32.33
C LYS A 31 0.94 -25.25 32.29
N GLU A 32 -0.34 -25.32 32.67
CA GLU A 32 -1.06 -26.59 32.78
C GLU A 32 -1.53 -27.11 31.41
N ASN A 33 -1.99 -26.21 30.53
CA ASN A 33 -2.61 -26.59 29.26
C ASN A 33 -1.81 -26.21 28.01
N SER A 34 -0.73 -25.42 28.11
CA SER A 34 0.10 -25.00 26.97
C SER A 34 -0.72 -24.40 25.81
N LEU A 35 -1.69 -23.54 26.11
CA LEU A 35 -2.62 -22.95 25.13
C LEU A 35 -2.24 -21.55 24.70
N SER A 36 -1.44 -20.84 25.50
CA SER A 36 -1.07 -19.46 25.22
C SER A 36 0.27 -19.08 25.85
N GLU A 37 0.93 -18.07 25.26
CA GLU A 37 1.99 -17.32 25.91
C GLU A 37 1.39 -16.05 26.53
N ASN A 38 1.58 -15.84 27.84
CA ASN A 38 0.97 -14.70 28.54
C ASN A 38 2.02 -13.75 29.12
N LYS A 39 1.71 -12.46 29.10
CA LYS A 39 2.47 -11.39 29.75
C LYS A 39 1.53 -10.43 30.45
N LYS A 40 1.95 -9.88 31.60
CA LYS A 40 1.25 -8.73 32.19
C LYS A 40 1.29 -7.59 31.18
N PHE A 41 0.13 -7.00 30.92
CA PHE A 41 0.01 -5.84 30.04
C PHE A 41 -0.13 -4.59 30.90
N ASN A 42 0.84 -3.68 30.79
CA ASN A 42 0.93 -2.54 31.70
C ASN A 42 -0.09 -1.46 31.33
N ILE A 43 -1.06 -1.23 32.22
CA ILE A 43 -2.03 -0.14 32.12
C ILE A 43 -1.65 0.92 33.16
N PRO A 44 -1.43 2.18 32.79
CA PRO A 44 -1.07 3.21 33.77
C PRO A 44 -2.18 3.43 34.80
N GLY A 45 -1.88 3.17 36.07
CA GLY A 45 -2.85 3.32 37.17
C GLY A 45 -3.26 4.78 37.46
N SER A 46 -2.55 5.76 36.90
CA SER A 46 -2.82 7.19 37.08
C SER A 46 -3.68 7.81 35.98
N LEU A 47 -4.25 7.01 35.07
CA LEU A 47 -5.23 7.49 34.09
C LEU A 47 -6.43 8.13 34.81
N ARG A 48 -6.74 9.38 34.46
CA ARG A 48 -7.79 10.15 35.13
C ARG A 48 -9.16 9.68 34.69
N VAL A 49 -9.94 9.16 35.63
CA VAL A 49 -11.35 8.85 35.41
C VAL A 49 -12.20 10.10 35.55
N GLY A 50 -13.02 10.36 34.53
CA GLY A 50 -14.04 11.41 34.55
C GLY A 50 -15.32 10.95 35.25
N THR A 51 -16.47 11.44 34.77
CA THR A 51 -17.78 10.97 35.23
C THR A 51 -18.16 9.66 34.54
N LEU A 52 -19.07 8.89 35.15
CA LEU A 52 -19.60 7.66 34.53
C LEU A 52 -20.18 7.94 33.13
N ASN A 53 -20.94 9.02 32.96
CA ASN A 53 -21.50 9.43 31.66
C ASN A 53 -20.39 9.69 30.64
N SER A 54 -19.31 10.38 31.02
CA SER A 54 -18.20 10.63 30.10
C SER A 54 -17.48 9.34 29.67
N LEU A 55 -17.39 8.34 30.56
CA LEU A 55 -16.81 7.03 30.21
C LEU A 55 -17.70 6.24 29.25
N ILE A 56 -19.02 6.28 29.43
CA ILE A 56 -19.98 5.61 28.54
C ILE A 56 -19.88 6.21 27.13
N THR A 57 -19.94 7.54 27.02
CA THR A 57 -19.77 8.23 25.73
C THR A 57 -18.42 7.91 25.09
N LEU A 58 -17.34 7.96 25.87
CA LEU A 58 -16.00 7.66 25.35
C LEU A 58 -15.89 6.20 24.87
N ASN A 59 -16.52 5.24 25.55
CA ASN A 59 -16.51 3.83 25.15
C ASN A 59 -17.13 3.62 23.76
N ASP A 60 -18.24 4.31 23.45
CA ASP A 60 -18.90 4.24 22.14
C ASP A 60 -18.03 4.85 21.02
N GLU A 61 -17.27 5.90 21.33
CA GLU A 61 -16.35 6.55 20.40
C GLU A 61 -15.09 5.72 20.15
N LEU A 62 -14.56 5.10 21.21
CA LEU A 62 -13.34 4.32 21.19
C LEU A 62 -13.37 3.18 20.17
N GLN A 63 -14.51 2.50 19.99
CA GLN A 63 -14.66 1.45 18.98
C GLN A 63 -14.48 1.99 17.55
N LYS A 64 -14.99 3.20 17.27
CA LYS A 64 -14.88 3.86 15.96
C LYS A 64 -13.44 4.30 15.68
N VAL A 65 -12.82 4.95 16.67
CA VAL A 65 -11.43 5.38 16.59
C VAL A 65 -10.50 4.18 16.41
N ASP A 66 -10.75 3.09 17.14
CA ASP A 66 -9.96 1.87 17.03
C ASP A 66 -10.02 1.23 15.64
N THR A 67 -11.22 1.13 15.08
CA THR A 67 -11.42 0.64 13.71
C THR A 67 -10.69 1.53 12.69
N PHE A 68 -10.73 2.85 12.86
CA PHE A 68 -10.03 3.79 11.98
C PHE A 68 -8.49 3.64 12.08
N LEU A 69 -7.96 3.53 13.31
CA LEU A 69 -6.54 3.35 13.57
C LEU A 69 -6.01 2.02 13.02
N GLU A 70 -6.75 0.93 13.23
CA GLU A 70 -6.45 -0.39 12.68
C GLU A 70 -6.34 -0.33 11.15
N ASN A 71 -7.39 0.19 10.51
CA ASN A 71 -7.46 0.30 9.05
C ASN A 71 -6.33 1.14 8.47
N THR A 72 -6.02 2.28 9.10
CA THR A 72 -4.92 3.15 8.65
C THR A 72 -3.58 2.44 8.80
N THR A 73 -3.34 1.78 9.93
CA THR A 73 -2.10 1.05 10.19
C THR A 73 -1.91 -0.11 9.20
N LYS A 74 -2.97 -0.89 8.93
CA LYS A 74 -2.98 -1.96 7.92
C LYS A 74 -2.76 -1.42 6.50
N LYS A 75 -3.36 -0.27 6.15
CA LYS A 75 -3.13 0.40 4.84
C LYS A 75 -1.65 0.78 4.65
N ILE A 76 -1.00 1.37 5.65
CA ILE A 76 0.43 1.74 5.56
C ILE A 76 1.29 0.50 5.34
N ALA A 77 1.00 -0.56 6.09
CA ALA A 77 1.75 -1.80 6.04
C ALA A 77 1.58 -2.53 4.70
N LYS A 78 0.34 -2.58 4.18
CA LYS A 78 0.04 -3.08 2.83
C LYS A 78 0.79 -2.28 1.76
N GLN A 79 0.74 -0.94 1.83
CA GLN A 79 1.47 -0.07 0.91
C GLN A 79 2.98 -0.37 0.93
N LEU A 80 3.57 -0.59 2.12
CA LEU A 80 4.98 -0.96 2.22
C LEU A 80 5.28 -2.30 1.55
N VAL A 81 4.44 -3.32 1.78
CA VAL A 81 4.61 -4.65 1.17
C VAL A 81 4.54 -4.56 -0.36
N ASP A 82 3.54 -3.85 -0.89
CA ASP A 82 3.35 -3.65 -2.33
C ASP A 82 4.55 -2.92 -2.97
N LEU A 83 5.11 -1.91 -2.27
CA LEU A 83 6.28 -1.16 -2.71
C LEU A 83 7.60 -1.93 -2.58
N VAL A 84 7.74 -2.90 -1.69
CA VAL A 84 8.97 -3.72 -1.58
C VAL A 84 8.92 -4.90 -2.56
N GLY A 85 7.73 -5.40 -2.91
CA GLY A 85 7.53 -6.45 -3.92
C GLY A 85 7.81 -7.86 -3.44
N ALA A 86 7.88 -8.86 -4.33
CA ALA A 86 7.86 -10.29 -3.99
C ALA A 86 9.20 -10.87 -3.47
N LYS A 87 10.35 -10.20 -3.64
CA LYS A 87 11.66 -10.78 -3.28
C LYS A 87 11.77 -11.04 -1.77
N PRO A 88 12.13 -12.26 -1.32
CA PRO A 88 12.31 -12.55 0.10
C PRO A 88 13.51 -11.76 0.65
N GLY A 89 13.31 -11.04 1.75
CA GLY A 89 14.37 -10.26 2.40
C GLY A 89 13.91 -9.58 3.68
N LYS A 90 14.86 -9.26 4.58
CA LYS A 90 14.62 -8.53 5.85
C LYS A 90 13.90 -7.18 5.64
N GLU A 91 13.98 -6.63 4.44
CA GLU A 91 13.36 -5.37 4.01
C GLU A 91 11.82 -5.37 4.07
N LYS A 92 11.19 -6.55 4.16
CA LYS A 92 9.74 -6.75 4.33
C LYS A 92 9.27 -6.82 5.77
N SER A 93 10.19 -7.05 6.72
CA SER A 93 9.80 -7.20 8.11
C SER A 93 9.34 -5.86 8.64
N LEU A 94 8.05 -5.76 8.92
CA LEU A 94 7.50 -4.67 9.71
C LEU A 94 8.12 -4.75 11.11
N SER A 95 8.59 -3.62 11.59
CA SER A 95 9.25 -3.52 12.90
C SER A 95 8.83 -2.22 13.56
N ILE A 96 8.69 -2.26 14.88
CA ILE A 96 8.44 -1.10 15.72
C ILE A 96 9.77 -0.73 16.38
N ASN A 97 10.40 0.37 15.95
CA ASN A 97 11.68 0.84 16.47
C ASN A 97 12.79 -0.25 16.52
N GLY A 98 12.82 -1.12 15.51
CA GLY A 98 13.78 -2.23 15.40
C GLY A 98 13.36 -3.54 16.10
N ALA A 99 12.27 -3.53 16.88
CA ALA A 99 11.69 -4.73 17.46
C ALA A 99 10.61 -5.34 16.54
N THR A 100 10.44 -6.67 16.61
CA THR A 100 9.25 -7.31 16.01
C THR A 100 7.99 -6.87 16.74
N ILE A 101 6.83 -7.01 16.08
CA ILE A 101 5.54 -6.64 16.69
C ILE A 101 5.27 -7.44 17.97
N GLN A 102 5.55 -8.75 17.97
CA GLN A 102 5.42 -9.57 19.18
C GLN A 102 6.31 -9.06 20.32
N GLN A 103 7.58 -8.72 20.03
CA GLN A 103 8.50 -8.19 21.03
C GLN A 103 8.02 -6.86 21.59
N TYR A 104 7.58 -5.95 20.73
CA TYR A 104 7.03 -4.66 21.12
C TYR A 104 5.80 -4.83 22.02
N LEU A 105 4.81 -5.64 21.63
CA LEU A 105 3.61 -5.88 22.44
C LEU A 105 3.95 -6.49 23.80
N SER A 106 4.88 -7.45 23.83
CA SER A 106 5.30 -8.13 25.07
C SER A 106 6.08 -7.23 26.04
N GLN A 107 6.62 -6.11 25.56
CA GLN A 107 7.41 -5.14 26.32
C GLN A 107 6.78 -3.75 26.31
N PHE A 108 5.49 -3.66 25.98
CA PHE A 108 4.79 -2.40 25.86
C PHE A 108 4.93 -1.56 27.13
N GLN A 109 5.24 -0.27 26.94
CA GLN A 109 5.20 0.74 27.99
C GLN A 109 4.45 1.96 27.47
N TRP A 110 3.71 2.59 28.38
CA TRP A 110 3.01 3.83 28.07
C TRP A 110 4.00 4.97 27.80
N ASP A 111 3.78 5.67 26.69
CA ASP A 111 4.54 6.85 26.31
C ASP A 111 3.93 8.10 26.96
N ASP A 112 4.33 8.40 28.20
CA ASP A 112 3.86 9.58 28.94
C ASP A 112 4.30 10.90 28.29
N ALA A 113 5.38 10.89 27.51
CA ALA A 113 5.84 12.08 26.78
C ALA A 113 4.88 12.46 25.65
N LYS A 114 4.34 11.48 24.91
CA LYS A 114 3.33 11.70 23.87
C LYS A 114 1.92 11.83 24.45
N TYR A 115 1.57 10.99 25.42
CA TYR A 115 0.23 10.85 25.97
C TYR A 115 0.23 11.10 27.49
N ASN A 116 0.46 12.35 27.86
CA ASN A 116 0.59 12.78 29.26
C ASN A 116 -0.60 12.34 30.13
N LEU A 117 -0.31 11.57 31.18
CA LEU A 117 -1.31 10.98 32.09
C LEU A 117 -2.08 12.02 32.93
N LYS A 118 -1.68 13.29 32.93
CA LYS A 118 -2.42 14.40 33.57
C LYS A 118 -3.63 14.87 32.76
N LEU A 119 -3.68 14.54 31.48
CA LEU A 119 -4.81 14.88 30.61
C LEU A 119 -6.01 13.99 30.90
N SER A 120 -7.20 14.43 30.49
CA SER A 120 -8.38 13.58 30.48
C SER A 120 -8.26 12.48 29.42
N LEU A 121 -9.02 11.39 29.60
CA LEU A 121 -9.02 10.29 28.62
C LEU A 121 -9.47 10.76 27.23
N SER A 122 -10.47 11.63 27.15
CA SER A 122 -10.94 12.21 25.89
C SER A 122 -9.83 12.98 25.18
N GLU A 123 -9.08 13.84 25.89
CA GLU A 123 -7.95 14.57 25.30
C GLU A 123 -6.82 13.64 24.82
N ILE A 124 -6.57 12.54 25.52
CA ILE A 124 -5.58 11.53 25.11
C ILE A 124 -6.04 10.85 23.82
N VAL A 125 -7.30 10.40 23.78
CA VAL A 125 -7.91 9.75 22.61
C VAL A 125 -7.91 10.68 21.41
N ASP A 126 -8.28 11.95 21.60
CA ASP A 126 -8.25 12.96 20.54
C ASP A 126 -6.83 13.16 19.99
N LYS A 127 -5.81 13.24 20.85
CA LYS A 127 -4.41 13.36 20.41
C LYS A 127 -3.94 12.14 19.61
N ILE A 128 -4.28 10.94 20.07
CA ILE A 128 -4.00 9.68 19.36
C ILE A 128 -4.67 9.73 17.99
N HIS A 129 -5.97 10.03 17.94
CA HIS A 129 -6.77 10.06 16.73
C HIS A 129 -6.23 11.08 15.72
N GLN A 130 -5.98 12.33 16.15
CA GLN A 130 -5.44 13.39 15.30
C GLN A 130 -4.05 13.06 14.74
N THR A 131 -3.22 12.34 15.50
CA THR A 131 -1.93 11.87 15.00
C THR A 131 -2.11 10.92 13.83
N VAL A 132 -3.04 9.97 13.94
CA VAL A 132 -3.26 8.98 12.88
C VAL A 132 -4.06 9.54 11.70
N ILE A 133 -4.95 10.51 11.89
CA ILE A 133 -5.59 11.27 10.79
C ILE A 133 -4.54 11.92 9.89
N LYS A 134 -3.56 12.62 10.48
CA LYS A 134 -2.48 13.25 9.72
C LYS A 134 -1.67 12.25 8.91
N ILE A 135 -1.37 11.09 9.51
CA ILE A 135 -0.68 9.99 8.81
C ILE A 135 -1.55 9.46 7.65
N GLU A 136 -2.86 9.31 7.84
CA GLU A 136 -3.76 8.83 6.80
C GLU A 136 -3.84 9.80 5.60
N ASP A 137 -3.98 11.10 5.88
CA ASP A 137 -4.06 12.13 4.84
C ASP A 137 -2.75 12.23 4.04
N ASP A 138 -1.61 12.20 4.72
CA ASP A 138 -0.31 12.15 4.05
C ASP A 138 -0.15 10.89 3.19
N LEU A 139 -0.60 9.73 3.69
CA LEU A 139 -0.58 8.49 2.92
C LEU A 139 -1.43 8.60 1.65
N LYS A 140 -2.62 9.19 1.72
CA LYS A 140 -3.51 9.39 0.55
C LYS A 140 -2.84 10.25 -0.52
N VAL A 141 -2.27 11.39 -0.14
CA VAL A 141 -1.57 12.29 -1.06
C VAL A 141 -0.42 11.56 -1.73
N LYS A 142 0.46 10.93 -0.94
CA LYS A 142 1.64 10.24 -1.47
C LYS A 142 1.29 9.04 -2.35
N SER A 143 0.25 8.29 -2.00
CA SER A 143 -0.21 7.14 -2.78
C SER A 143 -0.82 7.57 -4.10
N SER A 144 -1.54 8.69 -4.13
CA SER A 144 -2.09 9.30 -5.35
C SER A 144 -0.98 9.74 -6.30
N GLU A 145 0.00 10.50 -5.80
CA GLU A 145 1.17 10.94 -6.58
C GLU A 145 1.95 9.76 -7.19
N TYR A 146 2.21 8.71 -6.39
CA TYR A 146 2.87 7.50 -6.88
C TYR A 146 2.05 6.77 -7.95
N SER A 147 0.72 6.72 -7.79
CA SER A 147 -0.19 6.08 -8.74
C SER A 147 -0.25 6.84 -10.06
N GLN A 148 -0.21 8.18 -10.01
CA GLN A 148 -0.14 9.04 -11.20
C GLN A 148 1.18 8.82 -11.95
N LEU A 149 2.33 8.88 -11.26
CA LEU A 149 3.64 8.58 -11.87
C LEU A 149 3.67 7.17 -12.49
N SER A 150 3.12 6.19 -11.78
CA SER A 150 3.02 4.82 -12.28
C SER A 150 2.21 4.71 -13.56
N SER A 151 1.09 5.44 -13.64
CA SER A 151 0.22 5.49 -14.81
C SER A 151 0.88 6.21 -15.99
N SER A 152 1.59 7.32 -15.74
CA SER A 152 2.35 8.04 -16.76
C SER A 152 3.44 7.18 -17.39
N VAL A 153 4.21 6.44 -16.57
CA VAL A 153 5.22 5.49 -17.06
C VAL A 153 4.58 4.38 -17.90
N ALA A 154 3.47 3.79 -17.43
CA ALA A 154 2.78 2.73 -18.15
C ALA A 154 2.19 3.20 -19.49
N ALA A 155 1.69 4.45 -19.55
CA ALA A 155 1.19 5.04 -20.79
C ALA A 155 2.32 5.20 -21.82
N GLU A 156 3.51 5.64 -21.40
CA GLU A 156 4.67 5.79 -22.28
C GLU A 156 5.25 4.43 -22.72
N GLU A 157 5.24 3.43 -21.84
CA GLU A 157 5.58 2.05 -22.18
C GLU A 157 4.68 1.48 -23.29
N ARG A 158 3.37 1.70 -23.20
CA ARG A 158 2.42 1.27 -24.24
C ARG A 158 2.68 1.94 -25.59
N LYS A 159 3.00 3.25 -25.59
CA LYS A 159 3.36 3.96 -26.84
C LYS A 159 4.62 3.41 -27.48
N ALA A 160 5.54 2.86 -26.71
CA ALA A 160 6.78 2.29 -27.23
C ALA A 160 6.65 0.81 -27.64
N GLY A 161 5.76 0.03 -27.02
CA GLY A 161 5.67 -1.42 -27.17
C GLY A 161 4.78 -1.95 -28.32
N GLY A 162 4.11 -1.08 -29.07
CA GLY A 162 3.26 -1.50 -30.20
C GLY A 162 4.04 -2.01 -31.42
N ASN A 163 3.32 -2.52 -32.44
CA ASN A 163 3.93 -2.80 -33.75
C ASN A 163 4.31 -1.49 -34.48
N LEU A 164 5.10 -1.58 -35.55
CA LEU A 164 5.60 -0.43 -36.33
C LEU A 164 4.49 0.49 -36.86
N GLN A 165 3.26 -0.02 -37.02
CA GLN A 165 2.13 0.78 -37.45
C GLN A 165 1.61 1.74 -36.37
N VAL A 166 1.88 1.50 -35.08
CA VAL A 166 1.33 2.31 -33.97
C VAL A 166 2.39 2.83 -32.99
N ARG A 167 3.53 2.15 -32.82
CA ARG A 167 4.58 2.57 -31.87
C ARG A 167 5.23 3.89 -32.25
N THR A 168 5.72 4.62 -31.25
CA THR A 168 6.57 5.78 -31.50
C THR A 168 7.80 5.42 -32.33
N LEU A 169 8.19 6.32 -33.24
CA LEU A 169 9.36 6.17 -34.10
C LEU A 169 10.62 6.86 -33.53
N ASN A 170 10.49 7.60 -32.42
CA ASN A 170 11.59 8.37 -31.81
C ASN A 170 12.81 7.50 -31.50
N ASP A 171 12.60 6.25 -31.09
CA ASP A 171 13.67 5.32 -30.73
C ASP A 171 14.20 4.52 -31.93
N LEU A 172 13.64 4.73 -33.13
CA LEU A 172 13.97 3.99 -34.35
C LEU A 172 14.66 4.84 -35.42
N ILE A 173 14.43 6.15 -35.44
CA ILE A 173 14.90 7.07 -36.47
C ILE A 173 16.18 7.76 -36.02
N THR A 174 17.23 7.71 -36.84
CA THR A 174 18.48 8.46 -36.63
C THR A 174 18.51 9.74 -37.48
N PRO A 175 19.39 10.72 -37.20
CA PRO A 175 19.48 11.95 -38.01
C PRO A 175 19.79 11.64 -39.48
N ASP A 176 20.60 10.61 -39.73
CA ASP A 176 20.95 10.13 -41.07
C ASP A 176 19.75 9.56 -41.85
N ASN A 177 18.62 9.34 -41.19
CA ASN A 177 17.38 8.87 -41.82
C ASN A 177 16.45 10.04 -42.17
N ILE A 178 16.83 11.27 -41.86
CA ILE A 178 15.99 12.45 -42.02
C ILE A 178 16.67 13.40 -43.00
N VAL A 179 16.04 13.60 -44.15
CA VAL A 179 16.30 14.70 -45.07
C VAL A 179 15.11 15.66 -44.99
N LYS A 180 15.36 16.89 -44.55
CA LYS A 180 14.41 18.00 -44.56
C LYS A 180 15.11 19.27 -45.06
N THR A 181 14.70 19.74 -46.24
CA THR A 181 15.15 20.99 -46.85
C THR A 181 13.92 21.81 -47.26
N GLU A 182 14.09 22.98 -47.87
CA GLU A 182 12.96 23.78 -48.39
C GLU A 182 12.11 23.02 -49.41
N SER A 183 12.69 22.04 -50.11
CA SER A 183 12.00 21.31 -51.17
C SER A 183 11.87 19.82 -50.91
N LEU A 184 12.74 19.22 -50.09
CA LEU A 184 12.76 17.77 -49.84
C LEU A 184 12.33 17.44 -48.42
N THR A 185 11.61 16.34 -48.28
CA THR A 185 11.23 15.77 -46.99
C THR A 185 11.37 14.25 -47.02
N THR A 186 11.35 13.63 -45.84
CA THR A 186 11.40 12.18 -45.69
C THR A 186 10.06 11.65 -45.21
N ALA A 187 9.47 10.71 -45.95
CA ALA A 187 8.33 9.92 -45.52
C ALA A 187 8.78 8.61 -44.88
N PHE A 188 8.17 8.26 -43.75
CA PHE A 188 8.38 6.99 -43.06
C PHE A 188 7.23 6.04 -43.41
N VAL A 189 7.51 5.00 -44.20
CA VAL A 189 6.49 4.08 -44.74
C VAL A 189 6.60 2.74 -44.05
N VAL A 190 5.50 2.29 -43.46
CA VAL A 190 5.35 0.96 -42.86
C VAL A 190 4.61 0.06 -43.84
N ILE A 191 5.25 -1.06 -44.19
CA ILE A 191 4.73 -2.05 -45.12
C ILE A 191 4.70 -3.44 -44.48
N PRO A 192 3.71 -4.29 -44.76
CA PRO A 192 3.77 -5.71 -44.40
C PRO A 192 5.00 -6.36 -45.05
N LYS A 193 5.67 -7.28 -44.35
CA LYS A 193 6.87 -7.95 -44.89
C LYS A 193 6.62 -8.66 -46.23
N VAL A 194 5.42 -9.23 -46.39
CA VAL A 194 4.99 -9.88 -47.63
C VAL A 194 4.98 -8.93 -48.84
N CYS A 195 4.85 -7.62 -48.60
CA CYS A 195 4.81 -6.59 -49.64
C CYS A 195 6.19 -5.97 -49.96
N GLU A 196 7.30 -6.41 -49.32
CA GLU A 196 8.62 -5.77 -49.50
C GLU A 196 9.06 -5.73 -50.97
N LYS A 197 8.90 -6.85 -51.69
CA LYS A 197 9.23 -6.93 -53.12
C LYS A 197 8.37 -6.00 -53.98
N GLU A 198 7.07 -5.94 -53.71
CA GLU A 198 6.15 -5.04 -54.42
C GLU A 198 6.54 -3.58 -54.16
N PHE A 199 6.73 -3.21 -52.90
CA PHE A 199 7.12 -1.86 -52.49
C PHE A 199 8.39 -1.39 -53.21
N LEU A 200 9.48 -2.17 -53.13
CA LEU A 200 10.75 -1.81 -53.77
C LEU A 200 10.65 -1.71 -55.30
N SER A 201 9.74 -2.45 -55.93
CA SER A 201 9.54 -2.41 -57.38
C SER A 201 8.75 -1.20 -57.87
N CYS A 202 7.92 -0.57 -57.02
CA CYS A 202 6.98 0.47 -57.48
C CYS A 202 7.02 1.78 -56.70
N TYR A 203 7.71 1.88 -55.55
CA TYR A 203 7.67 3.08 -54.72
C TYR A 203 8.11 4.36 -55.46
N GLU A 204 9.09 4.24 -56.37
CA GLU A 204 9.60 5.35 -57.21
C GLU A 204 8.53 5.90 -58.16
N PHE A 205 7.54 5.08 -58.52
CA PHE A 205 6.50 5.41 -59.49
C PHE A 205 5.13 5.68 -58.82
N LEU A 206 5.05 5.62 -57.48
CA LEU A 206 3.81 5.97 -56.77
C LEU A 206 3.46 7.45 -56.97
N ASN A 207 4.46 8.29 -57.18
CA ASN A 207 4.33 9.71 -57.48
C ASN A 207 5.58 10.17 -58.24
N GLU A 208 5.44 10.99 -59.28
CA GLU A 208 6.54 11.50 -60.12
C GLU A 208 7.63 12.26 -59.33
N ASN A 209 7.35 12.63 -58.08
CA ASN A 209 8.18 13.49 -57.25
C ASN A 209 8.89 12.74 -56.09
N VAL A 210 8.97 11.41 -56.18
CA VAL A 210 9.77 10.56 -55.28
C VAL A 210 11.19 10.47 -55.82
N LEU A 211 12.21 10.59 -54.95
CA LEU A 211 13.60 10.46 -55.37
C LEU A 211 13.91 8.97 -55.64
N PRO A 212 14.39 8.62 -56.85
CA PRO A 212 14.83 7.26 -57.14
C PRO A 212 15.95 6.81 -56.20
N ARG A 213 15.97 5.52 -55.87
CA ARG A 213 16.95 4.86 -54.99
C ARG A 213 17.04 5.44 -53.57
N SER A 214 16.06 6.24 -53.14
CA SER A 214 16.02 6.84 -51.81
C SER A 214 15.47 5.91 -50.71
N ALA A 215 14.82 4.79 -51.06
CA ALA A 215 14.23 3.90 -50.07
C ALA A 215 15.31 3.20 -49.22
N LYS A 216 15.27 3.40 -47.90
CA LYS A 216 16.17 2.75 -46.94
C LYS A 216 15.37 2.10 -45.83
N ARG A 217 15.63 0.83 -45.54
CA ARG A 217 15.00 0.11 -44.43
C ARG A 217 15.59 0.59 -43.10
N ILE A 218 14.73 1.05 -42.20
CA ILE A 218 15.10 1.64 -40.90
C ILE A 218 14.94 0.62 -39.77
N ALA A 219 13.80 -0.07 -39.73
CA ALA A 219 13.47 -1.02 -38.67
C ALA A 219 12.59 -2.16 -39.19
N GLN A 220 12.47 -3.23 -38.40
CA GLN A 220 11.57 -4.34 -38.65
C GLN A 220 10.98 -4.84 -37.32
N ASP A 221 9.73 -5.29 -37.35
CA ASP A 221 9.14 -6.08 -36.25
C ASP A 221 8.78 -7.49 -36.77
N ASN A 222 7.82 -8.19 -36.16
CA ASN A 222 7.42 -9.52 -36.62
C ASN A 222 6.74 -9.48 -38.00
N ASP A 223 5.93 -8.45 -38.27
CA ASP A 223 4.95 -8.43 -39.36
C ASP A 223 5.24 -7.34 -40.41
N TYR A 224 6.00 -6.31 -40.05
CA TYR A 224 6.21 -5.10 -40.84
C TYR A 224 7.68 -4.72 -41.01
N PHE A 225 7.94 -3.97 -42.08
CA PHE A 225 9.16 -3.19 -42.29
C PHE A 225 8.83 -1.70 -42.24
N LEU A 226 9.75 -0.91 -41.69
CA LEU A 226 9.74 0.55 -41.75
C LEU A 226 10.82 1.02 -42.74
N TYR A 227 10.42 1.81 -43.72
CA TYR A 227 11.30 2.43 -44.71
C TYR A 227 11.28 3.96 -44.59
N SER A 228 12.41 4.61 -44.84
CA SER A 228 12.48 6.03 -45.18
C SER A 228 12.50 6.19 -46.69
N VAL A 229 11.72 7.14 -47.22
CA VAL A 229 11.68 7.51 -48.64
C VAL A 229 11.81 9.02 -48.75
N ILE A 230 12.67 9.51 -49.64
CA ILE A 230 12.87 10.95 -49.85
C ILE A 230 11.99 11.40 -51.02
N LEU A 231 11.28 12.51 -50.85
CA LEU A 231 10.39 13.08 -51.87
C LEU A 231 10.32 14.61 -51.74
N ILE A 232 9.72 15.25 -52.73
CA ILE A 232 9.47 16.70 -52.70
C ILE A 232 8.32 17.01 -51.72
N GLU A 233 8.55 17.93 -50.77
CA GLU A 233 7.63 18.24 -49.66
C GLU A 233 6.23 18.65 -50.15
N ARG A 234 6.16 19.46 -51.22
CA ARG A 234 4.90 19.90 -51.83
C ARG A 234 3.95 18.74 -52.21
N PHE A 235 4.49 17.55 -52.46
CA PHE A 235 3.74 16.38 -52.91
C PHE A 235 3.58 15.30 -51.83
N TYR A 236 3.91 15.60 -50.58
CA TYR A 236 3.85 14.65 -49.47
C TYR A 236 2.46 14.02 -49.29
N GLU A 237 1.40 14.83 -49.31
CA GLU A 237 0.02 14.34 -49.16
C GLU A 237 -0.40 13.44 -50.33
N ASN A 238 0.02 13.75 -51.56
CA ASN A 238 -0.28 12.91 -52.72
C ASN A 238 0.42 11.55 -52.61
N PHE A 239 1.68 11.53 -52.18
CA PHE A 239 2.41 10.29 -51.91
C PHE A 239 1.74 9.48 -50.79
N LYS A 240 1.35 10.13 -49.69
CA LYS A 240 0.63 9.51 -48.56
C LYS A 240 -0.67 8.82 -49.01
N ASN A 241 -1.46 9.47 -49.86
CA ASN A 241 -2.67 8.88 -50.43
C ASN A 241 -2.37 7.66 -51.31
N LYS A 242 -1.33 7.72 -52.14
CA LYS A 242 -0.93 6.59 -53.02
C LYS A 242 -0.41 5.39 -52.24
N VAL A 243 0.32 5.63 -51.15
CA VAL A 243 0.74 4.58 -50.20
C VAL A 243 -0.47 3.97 -49.51
N LEU A 244 -1.46 4.78 -49.13
CA LEU A 244 -2.69 4.31 -48.50
C LEU A 244 -3.57 3.47 -49.44
N GLU A 245 -3.65 3.83 -50.73
CA GLU A 245 -4.33 3.02 -51.76
C GLU A 245 -3.77 1.59 -51.84
N LYS A 246 -2.46 1.42 -51.56
CA LYS A 246 -1.77 0.12 -51.46
C LYS A 246 -1.96 -0.58 -50.10
N LYS A 247 -2.76 -0.02 -49.20
CA LYS A 247 -2.95 -0.46 -47.80
C LYS A 247 -1.66 -0.43 -46.96
N TRP A 248 -0.70 0.41 -47.35
CA TRP A 248 0.49 0.70 -46.56
C TRP A 248 0.25 1.95 -45.72
N VAL A 249 1.11 2.19 -44.73
CA VAL A 249 0.92 3.27 -43.76
C VAL A 249 2.09 4.23 -43.83
N VAL A 250 1.84 5.51 -44.12
CA VAL A 250 2.84 6.56 -43.85
C VAL A 250 2.68 7.00 -42.39
N ARG A 251 3.77 6.93 -41.63
CA ARG A 251 3.84 7.35 -40.23
C ARG A 251 4.29 8.81 -40.18
N ASP A 252 3.45 9.67 -39.63
CA ASP A 252 3.81 11.07 -39.44
C ASP A 252 4.90 11.17 -38.36
N PHE A 253 6.04 11.75 -38.72
CA PHE A 253 7.15 12.02 -37.82
C PHE A 253 7.55 13.48 -37.97
N LYS A 254 7.34 14.27 -36.92
CA LYS A 254 7.78 15.66 -36.87
C LYS A 254 9.11 15.70 -36.13
N VAL A 255 10.12 16.27 -36.79
CA VAL A 255 11.37 16.63 -36.14
C VAL A 255 11.07 17.84 -35.26
N ASP A 256 11.17 17.70 -33.94
CA ASP A 256 11.09 18.84 -33.04
C ASP A 256 12.35 19.70 -33.22
N ASP A 257 12.21 20.98 -33.58
CA ASP A 257 13.34 21.89 -33.86
C ASP A 257 14.34 22.04 -32.69
N LYS A 258 13.95 21.65 -31.47
CA LYS A 258 14.83 21.62 -30.30
C LYS A 258 15.84 20.46 -30.31
N SER A 259 15.67 19.47 -31.18
CA SER A 259 16.54 18.29 -31.29
C SER A 259 17.73 18.49 -32.23
N THR A 260 17.78 19.61 -32.97
CA THR A 260 18.77 19.83 -34.04
C THR A 260 20.10 20.41 -33.53
N THR A 261 20.12 21.08 -32.37
CA THR A 261 21.33 21.78 -31.85
C THR A 261 22.28 20.88 -31.06
N SER A 262 21.85 19.66 -30.72
CA SER A 262 22.66 18.67 -30.02
C SER A 262 22.30 17.34 -30.65
N GLY A 263 23.24 16.63 -31.27
CA GLY A 263 23.02 15.37 -32.03
C GLY A 263 22.34 14.24 -31.23
N ALA A 264 21.05 14.42 -30.92
CA ALA A 264 20.32 13.74 -29.85
C ALA A 264 19.10 12.97 -30.37
N ALA A 265 19.12 12.49 -31.62
CA ALA A 265 18.11 11.54 -32.12
C ALA A 265 18.34 10.10 -31.58
N HIS A 266 19.00 9.96 -30.43
CA HIS A 266 19.31 8.67 -29.80
C HIS A 266 18.92 8.58 -28.33
N GLN A 267 18.19 9.56 -27.79
CA GLN A 267 17.64 9.40 -26.45
C GLN A 267 16.24 8.79 -26.56
N PRO A 268 15.98 7.58 -26.01
CA PRO A 268 14.63 7.23 -25.59
C PRO A 268 14.10 8.45 -24.88
N SER A 269 12.95 8.99 -25.34
CA SER A 269 12.51 10.36 -25.05
C SER A 269 13.02 10.76 -23.67
N VAL A 270 13.88 11.79 -23.58
CA VAL A 270 14.53 12.19 -22.32
C VAL A 270 13.52 12.23 -21.17
N ASP A 271 12.28 12.58 -21.50
CA ASP A 271 11.10 12.53 -20.65
C ASP A 271 10.73 11.14 -20.11
N ARG A 272 10.76 10.05 -20.89
CA ARG A 272 10.54 8.69 -20.39
C ARG A 272 11.60 8.25 -19.40
N SER A 273 12.88 8.45 -19.72
CA SER A 273 13.98 8.05 -18.82
C SER A 273 13.92 8.82 -17.50
N LYS A 274 13.63 10.12 -17.56
CA LYS A 274 13.34 10.96 -16.39
C LYS A 274 12.13 10.45 -15.59
N LEU A 275 11.00 10.17 -16.24
CA LEU A 275 9.79 9.68 -15.57
C LEU A 275 10.01 8.34 -14.85
N VAL A 276 10.80 7.44 -15.43
CA VAL A 276 11.16 6.16 -14.80
C VAL A 276 12.04 6.39 -13.57
N GLU A 277 13.02 7.28 -13.66
CA GLU A 277 13.90 7.63 -12.54
C GLU A 277 13.13 8.36 -11.43
N ASP A 278 12.24 9.30 -11.78
CA ASP A 278 11.35 9.99 -10.84
C ASP A 278 10.45 9.00 -10.10
N LYS A 279 9.83 8.05 -10.81
CA LYS A 279 9.02 6.98 -10.21
C LYS A 279 9.84 6.13 -9.23
N LYS A 280 11.09 5.81 -9.57
CA LYS A 280 12.00 5.01 -8.73
C LYS A 280 12.43 5.78 -7.48
N ASN A 281 12.76 7.06 -7.62
CA ASN A 281 13.11 7.95 -6.51
C ASN A 281 11.92 8.15 -5.58
N TYR A 282 10.73 8.38 -6.14
CA TYR A 282 9.50 8.50 -5.38
C TYR A 282 9.16 7.21 -4.64
N ARG A 283 9.29 6.04 -5.29
CA ARG A 283 9.13 4.73 -4.63
C ARG A 283 10.02 4.60 -3.40
N THR A 284 11.29 4.98 -3.52
CA THR A 284 12.26 4.91 -2.43
C THR A 284 11.88 5.85 -1.27
N SER A 285 11.47 7.08 -1.60
CA SER A 285 10.97 8.06 -0.64
C SER A 285 9.72 7.55 0.10
N LEU A 286 8.77 6.97 -0.63
CA LEU A 286 7.52 6.44 -0.08
C LEU A 286 7.77 5.22 0.82
N ILE A 287 8.68 4.31 0.44
CA ILE A 287 9.10 3.20 1.31
C ILE A 287 9.66 3.72 2.63
N ARG A 288 10.54 4.74 2.58
CA ARG A 288 11.12 5.35 3.79
C ARG A 288 10.03 5.99 4.65
N TRP A 289 9.08 6.70 4.04
CA TRP A 289 7.95 7.30 4.74
C TRP A 289 7.08 6.24 5.42
N CYS A 290 6.72 5.16 4.74
CA CYS A 290 5.95 4.06 5.32
C CYS A 290 6.70 3.41 6.50
N ARG A 291 8.02 3.19 6.39
CA ARG A 291 8.85 2.63 7.48
C ARG A 291 8.92 3.52 8.72
N LEU A 292 8.81 4.84 8.56
CA LEU A 292 8.81 5.79 9.67
C LEU A 292 7.42 5.94 10.31
N ASN A 293 6.36 5.93 9.50
CA ASN A 293 5.00 6.20 9.98
C ASN A 293 4.23 4.94 10.40
N PHE A 294 4.61 3.76 9.90
CA PHE A 294 4.03 2.51 10.37
C PHE A 294 4.22 2.31 11.89
N PRO A 295 5.43 2.45 12.46
CA PRO A 295 5.62 2.36 13.90
C PRO A 295 4.79 3.38 14.67
N GLU A 296 4.74 4.63 14.21
CA GLU A 296 3.97 5.68 14.86
C GLU A 296 2.47 5.37 14.89
N ALA A 297 1.90 4.93 13.77
CA ALA A 297 0.49 4.52 13.70
C ALA A 297 0.19 3.30 14.58
N PHE A 298 1.06 2.27 14.53
CA PHE A 298 0.88 1.06 15.33
C PHE A 298 1.01 1.34 16.83
N MET A 299 2.02 2.12 17.25
CA MET A 299 2.18 2.51 18.65
C MET A 299 0.98 3.32 19.14
N ALA A 300 0.49 4.29 18.35
CA ALA A 300 -0.71 5.05 18.66
C ALA A 300 -1.95 4.13 18.82
N TRP A 301 -2.07 3.13 17.95
CA TRP A 301 -3.13 2.12 18.04
C TRP A 301 -3.07 1.31 19.33
N ILE A 302 -1.89 0.85 19.76
CA ILE A 302 -1.75 0.11 21.02
C ILE A 302 -2.03 0.99 22.24
N HIS A 303 -1.65 2.28 22.23
CA HIS A 303 -2.05 3.22 23.28
C HIS A 303 -3.58 3.40 23.35
N LEU A 304 -4.26 3.44 22.20
CA LEU A 304 -5.72 3.44 22.18
C LEU A 304 -6.29 2.16 22.80
N LYS A 305 -5.74 0.99 22.45
CA LYS A 305 -6.16 -0.30 23.03
C LYS A 305 -5.99 -0.31 24.55
N VAL A 306 -4.93 0.29 25.10
CA VAL A 306 -4.75 0.47 26.54
C VAL A 306 -5.87 1.31 27.15
N VAL A 307 -6.21 2.45 26.53
CA VAL A 307 -7.33 3.29 27.00
C VAL A 307 -8.64 2.52 26.93
N ARG A 308 -8.88 1.73 25.87
CA ARG A 308 -10.06 0.88 25.76
C ARG A 308 -10.15 -0.15 26.87
N VAL A 309 -9.08 -0.90 27.13
CA VAL A 309 -9.04 -1.89 28.21
C VAL A 309 -9.33 -1.21 29.54
N PHE A 310 -8.75 -0.04 29.78
CA PHE A 310 -8.98 0.74 31.00
C PHE A 310 -10.45 1.15 31.15
N VAL A 311 -11.03 1.81 30.14
CA VAL A 311 -12.42 2.29 30.15
C VAL A 311 -13.40 1.13 30.32
N GLU A 312 -13.26 0.05 29.55
CA GLU A 312 -14.11 -1.14 29.69
C GLU A 312 -13.97 -1.81 31.06
N SER A 313 -12.75 -1.87 31.61
CA SER A 313 -12.53 -2.44 32.95
C SER A 313 -13.17 -1.60 34.05
N VAL A 314 -13.08 -0.27 33.96
CA VAL A 314 -13.71 0.64 34.92
C VAL A 314 -15.23 0.58 34.83
N LEU A 315 -15.79 0.54 33.61
CA LEU A 315 -17.24 0.43 33.41
C LEU A 315 -17.81 -0.89 33.91
N ARG A 316 -17.06 -2.00 33.78
CA ARG A 316 -17.53 -3.34 34.19
C ARG A 316 -17.27 -3.65 35.67
N PHE A 317 -16.11 -3.28 36.20
CA PHE A 317 -15.66 -3.70 37.53
C PHE A 317 -15.75 -2.58 38.58
N GLY A 318 -15.97 -1.34 38.15
CA GLY A 318 -16.13 -0.19 39.04
C GLY A 318 -14.82 0.33 39.61
N ILE A 319 -14.96 1.12 40.68
CA ILE A 319 -13.86 1.75 41.44
C ILE A 319 -13.85 1.24 42.89
N PRO A 320 -12.69 1.13 43.55
CA PRO A 320 -11.33 1.49 43.12
C PRO A 320 -10.74 0.55 42.05
N PHE A 321 -9.74 1.03 41.28
CA PHE A 321 -9.13 0.27 40.19
C PHE A 321 -8.24 -0.85 40.75
N ASP A 322 -8.75 -2.08 40.76
CA ASP A 322 -7.96 -3.26 41.11
C ASP A 322 -8.19 -4.37 40.08
N PHE A 323 -7.67 -4.15 38.87
CA PHE A 323 -7.70 -5.11 37.77
C PHE A 323 -6.33 -5.26 37.15
N GLN A 324 -6.10 -6.39 36.49
CA GLN A 324 -4.86 -6.69 35.79
C GLN A 324 -5.18 -7.06 34.34
N ALA A 325 -4.59 -6.29 33.41
CA ALA A 325 -4.62 -6.63 32.00
C ALA A 325 -3.53 -7.65 31.66
N ILE A 326 -3.84 -8.58 30.75
CA ILE A 326 -2.96 -9.67 30.34
C ILE A 326 -2.94 -9.70 28.82
N LEU A 327 -1.74 -9.59 28.25
CA LEU A 327 -1.51 -9.86 26.84
C LEU A 327 -1.33 -11.37 26.69
N MET A 328 -2.21 -12.00 25.93
CA MET A 328 -2.18 -13.42 25.62
C MET A 328 -1.93 -13.59 24.13
N LYS A 329 -1.00 -14.48 23.79
CA LYS A 329 -0.80 -15.00 22.44
C LYS A 329 -1.31 -16.44 22.43
N PRO A 330 -2.52 -16.70 21.91
CA PRO A 330 -3.00 -18.07 21.72
C PRO A 330 -2.05 -18.87 20.83
N LEU A 331 -1.86 -20.14 21.16
CA LEU A 331 -1.17 -21.10 20.30
C LEU A 331 -2.21 -21.75 19.37
N LYS A 332 -1.83 -21.92 18.09
CA LYS A 332 -2.77 -22.33 17.05
C LYS A 332 -3.53 -23.62 17.40
N LYS A 333 -4.84 -23.61 17.09
CA LYS A 333 -5.81 -24.73 17.07
C LYS A 333 -6.57 -25.02 18.37
N GLU A 334 -6.35 -24.30 19.47
CA GLU A 334 -7.09 -24.54 20.73
C GLU A 334 -7.80 -23.31 21.32
N ASP A 335 -8.10 -22.29 20.50
CA ASP A 335 -8.82 -21.08 20.93
C ASP A 335 -10.11 -21.39 21.70
N LYS A 336 -10.88 -22.40 21.26
CA LYS A 336 -12.11 -22.82 21.95
C LYS A 336 -11.82 -23.28 23.38
N LYS A 337 -10.86 -24.16 23.57
CA LYS A 337 -10.46 -24.67 24.90
C LYS A 337 -9.91 -23.54 25.78
N LEU A 338 -9.14 -22.63 25.18
CA LEU A 338 -8.65 -21.44 25.88
C LEU A 338 -9.81 -20.55 26.36
N ARG A 339 -10.81 -20.32 25.51
CA ARG A 339 -12.04 -19.59 25.87
C ARG A 339 -12.82 -20.29 26.97
N ASP A 340 -12.98 -21.61 26.91
CA ASP A 340 -13.70 -22.40 27.91
C ASP A 340 -13.03 -22.29 29.28
N ILE A 341 -11.69 -22.40 29.35
CA ILE A 341 -10.93 -22.23 30.60
C ILE A 341 -11.11 -20.81 31.16
N LEU A 342 -10.97 -19.78 30.32
CA LEU A 342 -11.16 -18.39 30.73
C LEU A 342 -12.60 -18.12 31.19
N HIS A 343 -13.59 -18.67 30.50
CA HIS A 343 -14.99 -18.57 30.92
C HIS A 343 -15.20 -19.18 32.30
N GLU A 344 -14.69 -20.39 32.54
CA GLU A 344 -14.79 -21.05 33.84
C GLU A 344 -14.09 -20.25 34.95
N GLN A 345 -12.97 -19.59 34.65
CA GLN A 345 -12.28 -18.72 35.60
C GLN A 345 -13.10 -17.50 35.98
N PHE A 346 -13.78 -16.89 35.00
CA PHE A 346 -14.36 -15.57 35.13
C PHE A 346 -15.88 -15.54 35.18
N LYS A 347 -16.57 -16.68 35.05
CA LYS A 347 -18.06 -16.75 35.01
C LYS A 347 -18.76 -16.05 36.18
N TYR A 348 -18.11 -15.96 37.34
CA TYR A 348 -18.62 -15.24 38.51
C TYR A 348 -18.75 -13.72 38.31
N LEU A 349 -18.03 -13.15 37.33
CA LEU A 349 -18.13 -11.75 36.91
C LEU A 349 -19.30 -11.52 35.95
N GLY A 350 -19.81 -12.59 35.33
CA GLY A 350 -21.02 -12.54 34.52
C GLY A 350 -22.24 -12.35 35.42
N SER A 351 -22.93 -11.22 35.31
CA SER A 351 -24.19 -11.01 36.03
C SER A 351 -25.29 -11.97 35.57
N ALA A 352 -26.17 -12.36 36.48
CA ALA A 352 -27.44 -13.06 36.18
C ALA A 352 -28.33 -12.31 35.16
N HIS A 353 -28.06 -11.02 34.91
CA HIS A 353 -28.74 -10.20 33.90
C HIS A 353 -28.48 -10.58 32.44
N VAL A 354 -27.57 -11.51 32.15
CA VAL A 354 -27.19 -11.88 30.76
C VAL A 354 -27.52 -13.36 30.43
N SER A 355 -28.17 -14.09 31.33
CA SER A 355 -28.73 -15.43 31.04
C SER A 355 -30.02 -15.37 30.19
N GLY A 356 -30.38 -14.20 29.67
CA GLY A 356 -31.51 -14.02 28.77
C GLY A 356 -31.07 -14.16 27.32
N LYS A 357 -31.35 -15.33 26.74
CA LYS A 357 -31.50 -15.63 25.31
C LYS A 357 -31.35 -14.42 24.38
N ASN A 358 -30.33 -14.45 23.52
CA ASN A 358 -30.44 -14.23 22.07
C ASN A 358 -29.09 -14.57 21.43
N GLU A 359 -28.98 -15.82 20.96
CA GLU A 359 -27.98 -16.21 19.96
C GLU A 359 -28.43 -15.66 18.60
N ASP A 360 -28.38 -14.34 18.42
CA ASP A 360 -28.34 -13.75 17.09
C ASP A 360 -26.87 -13.62 16.68
N GLU A 361 -26.50 -14.13 15.51
CA GLU A 361 -25.12 -14.12 14.95
C GLU A 361 -24.50 -12.71 14.80
N THR A 362 -25.30 -11.66 15.01
CA THR A 362 -24.92 -10.24 14.97
C THR A 362 -24.66 -9.61 16.34
N SER A 363 -24.86 -10.33 17.44
CA SER A 363 -24.58 -9.83 18.79
C SER A 363 -23.08 -9.92 19.11
N GLU A 364 -22.51 -8.84 19.65
CA GLU A 364 -21.11 -8.82 20.11
C GLU A 364 -20.85 -9.97 21.09
N LYS A 365 -19.86 -10.81 20.80
CA LYS A 365 -19.50 -11.96 21.65
C LYS A 365 -19.19 -11.48 23.07
N PHE A 366 -20.12 -11.72 23.99
CA PHE A 366 -19.98 -11.33 25.38
C PHE A 366 -19.08 -12.31 26.14
N TYR A 367 -18.03 -11.80 26.78
CA TYR A 367 -17.19 -12.54 27.70
C TYR A 367 -17.36 -11.97 29.13
N PRO A 368 -17.31 -12.81 30.18
CA PRO A 368 -17.43 -12.34 31.57
C PRO A 368 -16.20 -11.52 32.03
N TYR A 369 -15.18 -11.39 31.19
CA TYR A 369 -14.01 -10.54 31.34
C TYR A 369 -13.96 -9.53 30.19
N VAL A 370 -13.18 -8.45 30.36
CA VAL A 370 -12.91 -7.52 29.25
C VAL A 370 -12.04 -8.23 28.22
N TYR A 371 -12.39 -8.14 26.94
CA TYR A 371 -11.66 -8.76 25.86
C TYR A 371 -11.50 -7.78 24.70
N ILE A 372 -10.26 -7.49 24.33
CA ILE A 372 -9.92 -6.62 23.21
C ILE A 372 -8.90 -7.34 22.32
N PRO A 373 -9.25 -7.67 21.06
CA PRO A 373 -8.29 -8.25 20.13
C PRO A 373 -7.33 -7.21 19.59
N ILE A 374 -6.09 -7.64 19.37
CA ILE A 374 -5.10 -6.96 18.52
C ILE A 374 -4.84 -7.89 17.34
N ASP A 375 -5.57 -7.66 16.26
CA ASP A 375 -5.43 -8.40 15.01
C ASP A 375 -4.54 -7.61 14.05
N TRP A 376 -3.27 -8.00 13.99
CA TRP A 376 -2.28 -7.39 13.10
C TRP A 376 -2.19 -8.08 11.73
N ASP A 377 -2.95 -9.15 11.47
CA ASP A 377 -2.80 -9.86 10.20
C ASP A 377 -3.17 -8.95 9.01
N MET A 378 -2.32 -8.99 7.96
CA MET A 378 -2.40 -8.15 6.75
C MET A 378 -3.11 -8.82 5.59
#